data_AF-A0AAD9VTV0-F1
#
_entry.id   AF-A0AAD9VTV0-F1
#
_cell.length_a   1.000
_cell.length_b   1.000
_cell.length_c   1.000
_cell.angle_alpha   90.00
_cell.angle_beta   90.00
_cell.angle_gamma   90.00
#
_symmetry.space_group_name_H-M   'P 1'
#
loop_
_entity.id
_entity.type
_entity.pdbx_description
1 polymer ?
#
loop_
_entity_poly.entity_id
_entity_poly.type
_entity_poly.pdbx_seq_one_letter_code
_entity_poly.pdbx_strand_id
1 'polypeptide(L)'
;MIRPLEVALIFGISGACRSNELVNVKLKDVKKEGNLLVVNLPDTKTKRPRTFVITEEFAKVVQKYSDLRPQNASTDRFFVNFQKGKCTSQVIGIHKFAKMPKEIAVYLKLDDPASYTGHAFRRTSATLLADNGANMTTLKRHGRWKSSNVAEGYIEEPLKNKSKIGNIISTADNFASAGPSEQNTNAPPPKRKKIETITSGKENSNTKLTVVNDKNSPTTQNFLFNNCTVVINQK
;
A
#
# COMPACT_ATOMS: atom_id res chain seq x y z
N MET A 1 11.34 5.09 -22.69
CA MET A 1 10.25 6.03 -23.03
C MET A 1 9.19 5.89 -21.95
N ILE A 2 8.88 6.94 -21.19
CA ILE A 2 7.98 6.81 -20.02
C ILE A 2 6.54 6.73 -20.49
N ARG A 3 5.83 5.67 -20.11
CA ARG A 3 4.44 5.43 -20.48
C ARG A 3 3.49 5.74 -19.32
N PRO A 4 2.24 6.16 -19.60
CA PRO A 4 1.22 6.32 -18.57
C PRO A 4 1.04 5.07 -17.69
N LEU A 5 1.31 3.89 -18.25
CA LEU A 5 1.26 2.60 -17.55
C LEU A 5 2.21 2.55 -16.35
N GLU A 6 3.45 3.03 -16.51
CA GLU A 6 4.48 3.02 -15.46
C GLU A 6 4.12 4.03 -14.35
N VAL A 7 3.62 5.20 -14.74
CA VAL A 7 3.16 6.23 -13.80
C VAL A 7 1.91 5.76 -13.05
N ALA A 8 0.99 5.05 -13.71
CA ALA A 8 -0.17 4.44 -13.07
C ALA A 8 0.21 3.35 -12.08
N LEU A 9 1.25 2.56 -12.38
CA LEU A 9 1.83 1.58 -11.45
C LEU A 9 2.37 2.28 -10.19
N ILE A 10 3.17 3.35 -10.36
CA ILE A 10 3.70 4.14 -9.24
C ILE A 10 2.56 4.69 -8.37
N PHE A 11 1.55 5.35 -8.96
CA PHE A 11 0.41 5.86 -8.21
C PHE A 11 -0.37 4.74 -7.52
N GLY A 12 -0.57 3.63 -8.23
CA GLY A 12 -1.28 2.45 -7.74
C GLY A 12 -0.61 1.85 -6.50
N ILE A 13 0.72 1.66 -6.52
CA ILE A 13 1.49 1.08 -5.42
C ILE A 13 1.72 2.09 -4.30
N SER A 14 2.21 3.31 -4.59
CA SER A 14 2.51 4.31 -3.56
C SER A 14 1.25 4.84 -2.87
N GLY A 15 0.11 4.85 -3.56
CA GLY A 15 -1.13 5.36 -3.02
C GLY A 15 -2.14 4.29 -2.60
N ALA A 16 -1.99 3.03 -3.02
CA ALA A 16 -3.08 2.04 -3.00
C ALA A 16 -4.31 2.52 -3.82
N CYS A 17 -4.08 3.21 -4.94
CA CYS A 17 -5.12 3.89 -5.70
C CYS A 17 -6.14 2.95 -6.36
N ARG A 18 -7.41 3.38 -6.41
CA ARG A 18 -8.45 2.75 -7.23
C ARG A 18 -8.38 3.26 -8.66
N SER A 19 -8.88 2.51 -9.64
CA SER A 19 -8.94 2.96 -11.04
C SER A 19 -9.74 4.27 -11.20
N ASN A 20 -10.82 4.46 -10.43
CA ASN A 20 -11.55 5.73 -10.37
C ASN A 20 -10.63 6.90 -9.99
N GLU A 21 -9.79 6.72 -8.97
CA GLU A 21 -8.94 7.79 -8.44
C GLU A 21 -7.87 8.15 -9.48
N LEU A 22 -7.31 7.16 -10.17
CA LEU A 22 -6.39 7.38 -11.30
C LEU A 22 -7.05 8.12 -12.46
N VAL A 23 -8.32 7.82 -12.76
CA VAL A 23 -9.07 8.51 -13.82
C VAL A 23 -9.33 9.98 -13.49
N ASN A 24 -9.58 10.29 -12.20
CA ASN A 24 -10.09 11.59 -11.78
C ASN A 24 -9.04 12.54 -11.21
N VAL A 25 -7.83 12.06 -10.89
CA VAL A 25 -6.74 12.91 -10.38
C VAL A 25 -6.37 13.98 -11.40
N LYS A 26 -6.23 15.23 -10.93
CA LYS A 26 -5.96 16.41 -11.77
C LYS A 26 -4.51 16.88 -11.62
N LEU A 27 -4.05 17.72 -12.54
CA LEU A 27 -2.71 18.31 -12.47
C LEU A 27 -2.47 19.06 -11.15
N LYS A 28 -3.44 19.87 -10.71
CA LYS A 28 -3.38 20.64 -9.46
C LYS A 28 -3.27 19.78 -8.19
N ASP A 29 -3.65 18.52 -8.30
CA ASP A 29 -3.69 17.58 -7.20
C ASP A 29 -2.30 16.94 -6.95
N VAL A 30 -1.38 17.07 -7.90
CA VAL A 30 0.01 16.58 -7.82
C VAL A 30 0.93 17.76 -7.59
N LYS A 31 1.49 17.85 -6.38
CA LYS A 31 2.36 18.96 -5.97
C LYS A 31 3.77 18.47 -5.68
N LYS A 32 4.76 19.26 -6.06
CA LYS A 32 6.16 19.00 -5.73
C LYS A 32 6.50 19.68 -4.41
N GLU A 33 7.02 18.90 -3.47
CA GLU A 33 7.48 19.36 -2.16
C GLU A 33 8.92 18.87 -1.97
N GLY A 34 9.90 19.75 -2.22
CA GLY A 34 11.32 19.37 -2.27
C GLY A 34 11.58 18.29 -3.33
N ASN A 35 12.09 17.14 -2.88
CA ASN A 35 12.38 15.97 -3.73
C ASN A 35 11.20 15.00 -3.86
N LEU A 36 10.05 15.29 -3.23
CA LEU A 36 8.90 14.41 -3.17
C LEU A 36 7.76 14.94 -4.03
N LEU A 37 6.86 14.04 -4.43
CA LEU A 37 5.55 14.43 -4.97
C LEU A 37 4.45 14.07 -3.97
N VAL A 38 3.65 15.07 -3.62
CA VAL A 38 2.47 14.93 -2.77
C VAL A 38 1.24 14.89 -3.67
N VAL A 39 0.51 13.78 -3.63
CA VAL A 39 -0.70 13.58 -4.45
C VAL A 39 -1.92 13.61 -3.54
N ASN A 40 -2.79 14.60 -3.78
CA ASN A 40 -4.07 14.73 -3.10
C ASN A 40 -5.17 14.06 -3.93
N LEU A 41 -5.91 13.12 -3.35
CA LEU A 41 -7.03 12.47 -4.00
C LEU A 41 -8.33 13.00 -3.38
N PRO A 42 -9.01 13.95 -4.05
CA PRO A 42 -10.33 14.39 -3.62
C PRO A 42 -11.33 13.25 -3.82
N ASP A 43 -11.82 12.66 -2.74
CA ASP A 43 -12.85 11.62 -2.82
C ASP A 43 -14.23 12.27 -2.98
N THR A 44 -14.81 12.12 -4.18
CA THR A 44 -16.16 12.62 -4.50
C THR A 44 -17.28 11.72 -4.00
N LYS A 45 -17.00 10.46 -3.63
CA LYS A 45 -18.02 9.47 -3.21
C LYS A 45 -18.18 9.38 -1.69
N THR A 46 -17.09 9.51 -0.91
CA THR A 46 -17.15 9.43 0.55
C THR A 46 -16.82 10.72 1.29
N LYS A 47 -16.55 11.82 0.56
CA LYS A 47 -16.19 13.16 1.09
C LYS A 47 -14.98 13.15 2.06
N ARG A 48 -14.09 12.17 1.94
CA ARG A 48 -12.87 12.07 2.75
C ARG A 48 -11.66 12.10 1.84
N PRO A 49 -11.11 13.30 1.54
CA PRO A 49 -9.89 13.39 0.75
C PRO A 49 -8.76 12.64 1.45
N ARG A 50 -7.85 12.06 0.66
CA ARG A 50 -6.63 11.47 1.19
C ARG A 50 -5.42 11.93 0.40
N THR A 51 -4.27 11.89 1.04
CA THR A 51 -3.00 12.24 0.42
C THR A 51 -2.05 11.07 0.55
N PHE A 52 -1.18 10.90 -0.44
CA PHE A 52 -0.03 10.01 -0.37
C PHE A 52 1.20 10.69 -0.97
N VAL A 53 2.36 10.11 -0.71
CA VAL A 53 3.67 10.67 -1.11
C VAL A 53 4.37 9.68 -2.03
N ILE A 54 4.99 10.21 -3.08
CA ILE A 54 5.88 9.48 -3.99
C ILE A 54 7.30 9.94 -3.71
N THR A 55 8.19 8.99 -3.41
CA THR A 55 9.60 9.23 -3.07
C THR A 55 10.40 9.71 -4.28
N GLU A 56 11.59 10.26 -4.03
CA GLU A 56 12.41 10.96 -5.03
C GLU A 56 12.66 10.15 -6.31
N GLU A 57 13.01 8.87 -6.17
CA GLU A 57 13.29 7.99 -7.31
C GLU A 57 12.13 7.96 -8.31
N PHE A 58 10.91 7.77 -7.78
CA PHE A 58 9.69 7.70 -8.59
C PHE A 58 9.14 9.07 -8.96
N ALA A 59 9.37 10.09 -8.14
CA ALA A 59 8.95 11.46 -8.40
C ALA A 59 9.51 11.98 -9.74
N LYS A 60 10.77 11.66 -10.04
CA LYS A 60 11.42 12.01 -11.32
C LYS A 60 10.71 11.40 -12.53
N VAL A 61 10.26 10.14 -12.41
CA VAL A 61 9.52 9.44 -13.48
C VAL A 61 8.17 10.09 -13.72
N VAL A 62 7.43 10.39 -12.64
CA VAL A 62 6.12 11.04 -12.69
C VAL A 62 6.22 12.44 -13.28
N GLN A 63 7.23 13.22 -12.88
CA GLN A 63 7.45 14.57 -13.39
C GLN A 63 7.75 14.56 -14.90
N LYS A 64 8.66 13.67 -15.34
CA LYS A 64 8.99 13.54 -16.76
C LYS A 64 7.77 13.14 -17.60
N TYR A 65 6.83 12.37 -17.07
CA TYR A 65 5.56 12.14 -17.75
C TYR A 65 4.67 13.39 -17.80
N SER A 66 4.57 14.13 -16.70
CA SER A 66 3.82 15.39 -16.64
C SER A 66 4.33 16.41 -17.67
N ASP A 67 5.64 16.49 -17.86
CA ASP A 67 6.29 17.42 -18.79
C ASP A 67 6.05 17.04 -20.27
N LEU A 68 5.71 15.78 -20.58
CA LEU A 68 5.34 15.33 -21.92
C LEU A 68 3.93 15.79 -22.33
N ARG A 69 3.15 16.34 -21.40
CA ARG A 69 1.77 16.74 -21.66
C ARG A 69 1.71 17.90 -22.68
N PRO A 70 0.82 17.84 -23.68
CA PRO A 70 0.60 18.97 -24.58
C PRO A 70 0.08 20.19 -23.81
N GLN A 71 0.66 21.36 -24.05
CA GLN A 71 0.25 22.62 -23.40
C GLN A 71 -1.21 23.00 -23.72
N ASN A 72 -1.70 22.61 -24.89
CA ASN A 72 -3.06 22.88 -25.35
C ASN A 72 -4.07 21.76 -25.00
N ALA A 73 -3.75 20.88 -24.04
CA ALA A 73 -4.68 19.85 -23.62
C ALA A 73 -5.93 20.47 -22.96
N SER A 74 -7.11 20.17 -23.50
CA SER A 74 -8.40 20.71 -23.03
C SER A 74 -8.87 20.16 -21.67
N THR A 75 -8.19 19.13 -21.15
CA THR A 75 -8.54 18.48 -19.87
C THR A 75 -7.54 18.84 -18.78
N ASP A 76 -8.02 18.92 -17.54
CA ASP A 76 -7.20 19.10 -16.34
C ASP A 76 -6.78 17.77 -15.68
N ARG A 77 -7.27 16.63 -16.19
CA ARG A 77 -6.90 15.30 -15.68
C ARG A 77 -5.42 15.03 -15.89
N PHE A 78 -4.74 14.55 -14.85
CA PHE A 78 -3.31 14.28 -14.87
C PHE A 78 -2.95 13.26 -15.96
N PHE A 79 -3.67 12.14 -16.00
CA PHE A 79 -3.40 11.08 -16.97
C PHE A 79 -4.07 11.32 -18.32
N VAL A 80 -3.24 11.46 -19.34
CA VAL A 80 -3.63 11.50 -20.76
C VAL A 80 -3.00 10.35 -21.54
N ASN A 81 -3.69 9.97 -22.61
CA ASN A 81 -3.33 8.84 -23.45
C ASN A 81 -2.00 9.13 -24.17
N PHE A 82 -1.21 8.08 -24.37
CA PHE A 82 0.10 8.15 -24.99
C PHE A 82 0.11 7.28 -26.24
N GLN A 83 0.41 7.88 -27.39
CA GLN A 83 0.39 7.23 -28.69
C GLN A 83 1.51 7.77 -29.56
N LYS A 84 2.13 6.91 -30.38
CA LYS A 84 3.18 7.29 -31.34
C LYS A 84 4.30 8.14 -30.70
N GLY A 85 4.71 7.77 -29.49
CA GLY A 85 5.80 8.42 -28.77
C GLY A 85 5.46 9.73 -28.06
N LYS A 86 4.19 10.17 -28.04
CA LYS A 86 3.77 11.43 -27.40
C LYS A 86 2.47 11.31 -26.60
N CYS A 87 2.31 12.19 -25.60
CA CYS A 87 1.03 12.40 -24.95
C CYS A 87 0.05 13.09 -25.92
N THR A 88 -1.21 12.70 -25.83
CA THR A 88 -2.33 13.28 -26.60
C THR A 88 -3.23 14.07 -25.66
N SER A 89 -4.20 14.82 -26.18
CA SER A 89 -5.21 15.50 -25.36
C SER A 89 -6.31 14.55 -24.84
N GLN A 90 -6.37 13.32 -25.37
CA GLN A 90 -7.37 12.33 -24.97
C GLN A 90 -7.08 11.78 -23.57
N VAL A 91 -8.10 11.71 -22.73
CA VAL A 91 -7.99 11.14 -21.37
C VAL A 91 -7.88 9.61 -21.41
N ILE A 92 -7.28 9.01 -20.37
CA ILE A 92 -7.29 7.56 -20.18
C ILE A 92 -8.60 7.13 -19.51
N GLY A 93 -9.32 6.19 -20.14
CA GLY A 93 -10.56 5.64 -19.60
C GLY A 93 -10.36 4.60 -18.49
N ILE A 94 -11.37 4.43 -17.63
CA ILE A 94 -11.32 3.51 -16.49
C ILE A 94 -11.01 2.06 -16.88
N HIS A 95 -11.55 1.57 -18.00
CA HIS A 95 -11.28 0.22 -18.49
C HIS A 95 -9.83 0.02 -18.93
N LYS A 96 -9.18 1.08 -19.43
CA LYS A 96 -7.75 1.01 -19.77
C LYS A 96 -6.93 0.87 -18.49
N PHE A 97 -7.19 1.70 -17.47
CA PHE A 97 -6.57 1.53 -16.15
C PHE A 97 -6.82 0.16 -15.53
N ALA A 98 -8.02 -0.40 -15.68
CA ALA A 98 -8.35 -1.73 -15.15
C ALA A 98 -7.58 -2.87 -15.84
N LYS A 99 -7.12 -2.67 -17.09
CA LYS A 99 -6.31 -3.62 -17.87
C LYS A 99 -4.80 -3.46 -17.66
N MET A 100 -4.36 -2.29 -17.19
CA MET A 100 -2.94 -1.98 -16.97
C MET A 100 -2.20 -3.03 -16.12
N PRO A 101 -2.76 -3.55 -15.00
CA PRO A 101 -2.07 -4.58 -14.23
C PRO A 101 -1.80 -5.86 -15.03
N LYS A 102 -2.77 -6.32 -15.84
CA LYS A 102 -2.58 -7.45 -16.76
C LYS A 102 -1.49 -7.16 -17.80
N GLU A 103 -1.44 -5.96 -18.38
CA GLU A 103 -0.38 -5.59 -19.33
C GLU A 103 1.01 -5.67 -18.70
N ILE A 104 1.14 -5.23 -17.45
CA ILE A 104 2.39 -5.33 -16.68
C ILE A 104 2.72 -6.79 -16.37
N ALA A 105 1.75 -7.59 -15.96
CA ALA A 105 1.95 -9.02 -15.68
C ALA A 105 2.44 -9.79 -16.92
N VAL A 106 1.85 -9.52 -18.09
CA VAL A 106 2.33 -10.08 -19.37
C VAL A 106 3.77 -9.65 -19.66
N TYR A 107 4.08 -8.35 -19.49
CA TYR A 107 5.43 -7.83 -19.72
C TYR A 107 6.48 -8.47 -18.79
N LEU A 108 6.14 -8.65 -17.52
CA LEU A 108 6.98 -9.29 -16.51
C LEU A 108 6.99 -10.82 -16.59
N LYS A 109 6.19 -11.41 -17.50
CA LYS A 109 6.01 -12.86 -17.65
C LYS A 109 5.58 -13.54 -16.34
N LEU A 110 4.66 -12.91 -15.62
CA LEU A 110 4.06 -13.50 -14.43
C LEU A 110 3.06 -14.59 -14.83
N ASP A 111 2.87 -15.56 -13.94
CA ASP A 111 1.86 -16.61 -14.10
C ASP A 111 0.46 -16.02 -14.12
N ASP A 112 -0.46 -16.68 -14.83
CA ASP A 112 -1.86 -16.26 -15.02
C ASP A 112 -2.09 -14.73 -15.07
N PRO A 113 -1.61 -14.05 -16.13
CA PRO A 113 -1.79 -12.60 -16.28
C PRO A 113 -3.26 -12.14 -16.29
N ALA A 114 -4.21 -13.03 -16.58
CA ALA A 114 -5.63 -12.70 -16.64
C ALA A 114 -6.23 -12.35 -15.26
N SER A 115 -5.67 -12.91 -14.19
CA SER A 115 -6.08 -12.64 -12.80
C SER A 115 -5.74 -11.21 -12.32
N TYR A 116 -4.83 -10.50 -13.00
CA TYR A 116 -4.42 -9.15 -12.64
C TYR A 116 -5.45 -8.12 -13.11
N THR A 117 -6.51 -8.00 -12.31
CA THR A 117 -7.61 -7.05 -12.53
C THR A 117 -7.30 -5.65 -12.01
N GLY A 118 -8.22 -4.70 -12.19
CA GLY A 118 -8.06 -3.30 -11.77
C GLY A 118 -7.80 -3.06 -10.28
N HIS A 119 -7.95 -4.07 -9.42
CA HIS A 119 -7.58 -4.00 -8.00
C HIS A 119 -6.16 -4.48 -7.69
N ALA A 120 -5.43 -5.04 -8.65
CA ALA A 120 -4.11 -5.63 -8.43
C ALA A 120 -3.13 -4.66 -7.78
N PHE A 121 -2.95 -3.44 -8.30
CA PHE A 121 -2.03 -2.46 -7.68
C PHE A 121 -2.35 -2.17 -6.21
N ARG A 122 -3.64 -2.09 -5.88
CA ARG A 122 -4.11 -1.84 -4.53
C ARG A 122 -3.86 -3.02 -3.60
N ARG A 123 -4.00 -4.27 -4.08
CA ARG A 123 -3.65 -5.49 -3.35
C ARG A 123 -2.14 -5.62 -3.15
N THR A 124 -1.36 -5.39 -4.21
CA THR A 124 0.11 -5.37 -4.13
C THR A 124 0.60 -4.34 -3.12
N SER A 125 0.04 -3.13 -3.15
CA SER A 125 0.36 -2.07 -2.18
C SER A 125 0.09 -2.49 -0.73
N ALA A 126 -1.07 -3.12 -0.46
CA ALA A 126 -1.44 -3.61 0.86
C ALA A 126 -0.49 -4.71 1.34
N THR A 127 -0.21 -5.68 0.47
CA THR A 127 0.64 -6.83 0.75
C THR A 127 2.07 -6.41 1.04
N LEU A 128 2.65 -5.56 0.18
CA LEU A 128 3.99 -5.02 0.42
C LEU A 128 4.08 -4.27 1.75
N LEU A 129 3.07 -3.47 2.07
CA LEU A 129 3.06 -2.73 3.34
C LEU A 129 2.97 -3.67 4.55
N ALA A 130 2.16 -4.73 4.47
CA ALA A 130 2.05 -5.74 5.52
C ALA A 130 3.33 -6.58 5.67
N ASP A 131 3.94 -7.01 4.55
CA ASP A 131 5.18 -7.79 4.52
C ASP A 131 6.37 -7.01 5.10
N ASN A 132 6.34 -5.68 5.02
CA ASN A 132 7.31 -4.78 5.65
C ASN A 132 6.97 -4.46 7.13
N GLY A 133 6.06 -5.22 7.75
CA GLY A 133 5.76 -5.15 9.18
C GLY A 133 4.85 -4.00 9.59
N ALA A 134 4.14 -3.36 8.65
CA ALA A 134 3.18 -2.32 9.01
C ALA A 134 2.02 -2.89 9.83
N ASN A 135 1.73 -2.24 10.96
CA ASN A 135 0.56 -2.60 11.74
C ASN A 135 -0.76 -2.26 11.02
N MET A 136 -1.85 -2.85 11.51
CA MET A 136 -3.18 -2.69 10.92
C MET A 136 -3.64 -1.22 10.85
N THR A 137 -3.26 -0.37 11.80
CA THR A 137 -3.61 1.06 11.78
C THR A 137 -2.92 1.78 10.62
N THR A 138 -1.62 1.51 10.41
CA THR A 138 -0.86 2.04 9.27
C THR A 138 -1.46 1.57 7.96
N LEU A 139 -1.78 0.27 7.85
CA LEU A 139 -2.40 -0.32 6.67
C LEU A 139 -3.76 0.35 6.35
N LYS A 140 -4.65 0.48 7.35
CA LYS A 140 -5.94 1.16 7.20
C LYS A 140 -5.78 2.63 6.80
N ARG A 141 -4.82 3.34 7.38
CA ARG A 141 -4.52 4.74 7.01
C ARG A 141 -3.99 4.83 5.59
N HIS A 142 -3.16 3.91 5.14
CA HIS A 142 -2.62 3.89 3.79
C HIS A 142 -3.73 3.69 2.73
N GLY A 143 -4.45 2.57 2.81
CA GLY A 143 -5.48 2.23 1.84
C GLY A 143 -6.82 2.96 2.04
N ARG A 144 -7.04 3.64 3.17
CA ARG A 144 -8.36 4.15 3.61
C ARG A 144 -9.41 3.05 3.75
N TRP A 145 -9.05 1.96 4.42
CA TRP A 145 -10.00 0.91 4.77
C TRP A 145 -10.68 1.22 6.10
N LYS A 146 -12.02 1.11 6.14
CA LYS A 146 -12.83 1.46 7.32
C LYS A 146 -12.62 0.49 8.49
N SER A 147 -12.47 -0.79 8.19
CA SER A 147 -12.26 -1.87 9.16
C SER A 147 -10.99 -2.68 8.84
N SER A 148 -10.52 -3.43 9.83
CA SER A 148 -9.39 -4.36 9.68
C SER A 148 -9.75 -5.48 8.70
N ASN A 149 -10.94 -6.07 8.83
CA ASN A 149 -11.42 -7.13 7.91
C ASN A 149 -11.38 -6.70 6.44
N VAL A 150 -11.74 -5.44 6.15
CA VAL A 150 -11.67 -4.93 4.77
C VAL A 150 -10.21 -4.74 4.33
N ALA A 151 -9.31 -4.33 5.22
CA ALA A 151 -7.89 -4.18 4.90
C ALA A 151 -7.21 -5.54 4.66
N GLU A 152 -7.48 -6.53 5.51
CA GLU A 152 -7.01 -7.91 5.40
C GLU A 152 -7.38 -8.52 4.05
N GLY A 153 -8.60 -8.27 3.55
CA GLY A 153 -9.03 -8.75 2.24
C GLY A 153 -8.20 -8.23 1.04
N TYR A 154 -7.31 -7.25 1.23
CA TYR A 154 -6.35 -6.80 0.21
C TYR A 154 -4.94 -7.36 0.39
N ILE A 155 -4.63 -7.95 1.55
CA ILE A 155 -3.34 -8.60 1.81
C ILE A 155 -3.40 -9.98 1.16
N GLU A 156 -2.49 -10.24 0.22
CA GLU A 156 -2.32 -11.59 -0.31
C GLU A 156 -1.50 -12.43 0.67
N GLU A 157 -1.87 -13.70 0.82
CA GLU A 157 -1.11 -14.66 1.62
C GLU A 157 -0.28 -15.57 0.70
N PRO A 158 0.95 -15.18 0.32
CA PRO A 158 1.80 -16.06 -0.47
C PRO A 158 2.24 -17.27 0.36
N LEU A 159 2.45 -18.41 -0.30
CA LEU A 159 3.01 -19.62 0.32
C LEU A 159 4.31 -19.34 1.09
N LYS A 160 5.10 -18.35 0.65
CA LYS A 160 6.32 -17.90 1.34
C LYS A 160 6.05 -17.41 2.77
N ASN A 161 4.94 -16.71 3.01
CA ASN A 161 4.59 -16.23 4.35
C ASN A 161 4.16 -17.39 5.25
N LYS A 162 3.41 -18.35 4.69
CA LYS A 162 3.04 -19.59 5.39
C LYS A 162 4.27 -20.43 5.72
N SER A 163 5.24 -20.51 4.81
CA SER A 163 6.52 -21.18 5.03
C SER A 163 7.39 -20.48 6.09
N LYS A 164 7.45 -19.14 6.11
CA LYS A 164 8.13 -18.39 7.19
C LYS A 164 7.52 -18.69 8.56
N ILE A 165 6.19 -18.69 8.67
CA ILE A 165 5.48 -19.03 9.90
C ILE A 165 5.77 -20.47 10.30
N GLY A 166 5.70 -21.41 9.35
CA GLY A 166 6.06 -22.81 9.57
C GLY A 166 7.48 -22.97 10.11
N ASN A 167 8.46 -22.29 9.52
CA ASN A 167 9.85 -22.33 9.98
C ASN A 167 9.99 -21.77 11.40
N ILE A 168 9.34 -20.65 11.73
CA ILE A 168 9.36 -20.08 13.09
C ILE A 168 8.85 -21.12 14.09
N ILE A 169 7.72 -21.77 13.79
CA ILE A 169 7.13 -22.82 14.65
C ILE A 169 8.09 -24.00 14.79
N SER A 170 8.63 -24.53 13.69
CA SER A 170 9.56 -25.67 13.71
C SER A 170 10.87 -25.35 14.44
N THR A 171 11.35 -24.10 14.38
CA THR A 171 12.54 -23.68 15.14
C THR A 171 12.26 -23.44 16.62
N ALA A 172 11.01 -23.11 16.98
CA ALA A 172 10.59 -22.99 18.38
C ALA A 172 10.56 -24.35 19.08
N ASP A 173 10.20 -25.42 18.37
CA ASP A 173 10.22 -26.79 18.91
C ASP A 173 11.66 -27.29 19.22
N ASN A 174 12.68 -26.79 18.51
CA ASN A 174 14.08 -27.16 18.76
C ASN A 174 14.66 -26.58 20.07
N PHE A 175 13.97 -25.67 20.75
CA PHE A 175 14.37 -25.17 22.08
C PHE A 175 13.83 -26.02 23.24
N ALA A 176 13.03 -27.05 22.99
CA ALA A 176 12.45 -27.91 24.03
C ALA A 176 13.29 -29.16 24.37
N SER A 177 14.50 -29.33 23.81
CA SER A 177 15.37 -30.50 24.08
C SER A 177 16.74 -30.13 24.66
N ALA A 178 16.74 -29.43 25.79
CA ALA A 178 17.86 -29.46 26.72
C ALA A 178 17.32 -29.50 28.15
N GLY A 179 17.02 -30.71 28.64
CA GLY A 179 16.87 -30.98 30.08
C GLY A 179 18.10 -31.72 30.61
N PRO A 180 18.26 -31.91 31.94
CA PRO A 180 17.23 -31.73 32.98
C PRO A 180 17.71 -30.99 34.25
N SER A 181 16.77 -30.40 35.00
CA SER A 181 16.78 -30.51 36.47
C SER A 181 15.39 -30.21 37.04
N GLU A 182 14.83 -31.22 37.69
CA GLU A 182 13.63 -31.20 38.51
C GLU A 182 13.75 -30.16 39.65
N GLN A 183 12.69 -29.39 39.91
CA GLN A 183 12.14 -29.23 41.26
C GLN A 183 10.63 -28.94 41.19
N ASN A 184 9.94 -29.63 42.09
CA ASN A 184 8.51 -29.82 42.20
C ASN A 184 7.96 -28.80 43.21
N THR A 185 7.04 -27.90 42.82
CA THR A 185 6.08 -27.32 43.78
C THR A 185 4.73 -27.09 43.10
N ASN A 186 3.73 -27.85 43.56
CA ASN A 186 2.33 -27.69 43.20
C ASN A 186 1.77 -26.38 43.77
N ALA A 187 1.39 -25.43 42.90
CA ALA A 187 0.52 -24.31 43.28
C ALA A 187 -0.65 -24.23 42.27
N PRO A 188 -1.92 -24.18 42.73
CA PRO A 188 -3.06 -24.13 41.82
C PRO A 188 -3.14 -22.76 41.11
N PRO A 189 -3.66 -22.70 39.87
CA PRO A 189 -3.74 -21.47 39.11
C PRO A 189 -4.79 -20.50 39.70
N PRO A 190 -4.53 -19.18 39.73
CA PRO A 190 -5.51 -18.21 40.19
C PRO A 190 -6.70 -18.14 39.24
N LYS A 191 -7.90 -18.20 39.82
CA LYS A 191 -9.19 -18.18 39.11
C LYS A 191 -9.33 -16.90 38.26
N ARG A 192 -9.70 -17.10 36.99
CA ARG A 192 -10.03 -16.09 35.98
C ARG A 192 -11.15 -15.16 36.48
N LYS A 193 -10.86 -13.89 36.76
CA LYS A 193 -11.91 -12.89 37.04
C LYS A 193 -12.60 -12.48 35.74
N LYS A 194 -13.90 -12.77 35.67
CA LYS A 194 -14.85 -12.29 34.66
C LYS A 194 -14.94 -10.76 34.75
N ILE A 195 -14.63 -10.04 33.68
CA ILE A 195 -14.85 -8.59 33.61
C ILE A 195 -16.28 -8.37 33.11
N GLU A 196 -17.13 -7.84 33.99
CA GLU A 196 -18.48 -7.41 33.66
C GLU A 196 -18.50 -5.92 33.28
N THR A 197 -19.30 -5.63 32.26
CA THR A 197 -19.58 -4.32 31.67
C THR A 197 -20.20 -3.35 32.68
N ILE A 198 -19.68 -2.12 32.77
CA ILE A 198 -20.40 -0.99 33.37
C ILE A 198 -20.37 0.20 32.39
N THR A 199 -21.58 0.70 32.11
CA THR A 199 -21.93 1.84 31.25
C THR A 199 -22.00 3.15 32.05
N SER A 200 -21.95 4.30 31.34
CA SER A 200 -22.13 5.72 31.74
C SER A 200 -20.90 6.40 32.34
N GLY A 201 -20.58 7.69 32.12
CA GLY A 201 -21.17 8.78 31.35
C GLY A 201 -20.22 10.01 31.34
N LYS A 202 -20.36 10.85 30.30
CA LYS A 202 -19.99 12.27 30.05
C LYS A 202 -18.80 13.04 30.71
N GLU A 203 -18.15 13.79 29.79
CA GLU A 203 -17.68 15.20 29.82
C GLU A 203 -16.22 15.59 30.22
N ASN A 204 -15.53 16.22 29.23
CA ASN A 204 -14.53 17.32 29.24
C ASN A 204 -13.19 17.11 30.00
N SER A 205 -11.99 17.61 29.63
CA SER A 205 -11.49 18.63 28.69
C SER A 205 -9.93 18.53 28.58
N ASN A 206 -9.38 18.99 27.44
CA ASN A 206 -7.99 19.31 27.03
C ASN A 206 -6.79 19.08 28.00
N THR A 207 -5.68 18.49 27.51
CA THR A 207 -4.45 19.22 27.07
C THR A 207 -3.26 18.30 26.64
N LYS A 208 -2.66 18.69 25.51
CA LYS A 208 -1.23 18.79 25.14
C LYS A 208 -0.27 17.61 25.42
N LEU A 209 0.23 16.99 24.34
CA LEU A 209 1.50 16.24 24.34
C LEU A 209 2.42 16.73 23.22
N THR A 210 3.48 17.39 23.65
CA THR A 210 4.67 17.79 22.89
C THR A 210 5.55 16.55 22.70
N VAL A 211 6.00 16.25 21.48
CA VAL A 211 7.09 15.30 21.27
C VAL A 211 8.23 16.03 20.57
N VAL A 212 9.33 16.14 21.30
CA VAL A 212 10.63 16.63 20.85
C VAL A 212 11.28 15.53 20.01
N ASN A 213 11.68 15.88 18.78
CA ASN A 213 12.65 15.11 18.01
C ASN A 213 14.03 15.34 18.61
N ASP A 214 14.88 14.31 18.66
CA ASP A 214 16.14 14.38 17.89
C ASP A 214 17.00 13.10 17.91
N LYS A 215 17.66 12.88 16.76
CA LYS A 215 18.87 12.10 16.45
C LYS A 215 18.74 10.58 16.22
N ASN A 216 18.68 10.17 14.96
CA ASN A 216 19.85 9.57 14.28
C ASN A 216 19.63 9.31 12.78
N SER A 217 20.58 9.83 11.98
CA SER A 217 21.08 9.46 10.64
C SER A 217 20.12 8.88 9.57
N PRO A 218 20.12 9.43 8.33
CA PRO A 218 19.33 8.87 7.24
C PRO A 218 19.92 7.54 6.78
N THR A 219 19.28 6.43 7.17
CA THR A 219 19.51 5.14 6.53
C THR A 219 18.92 5.20 5.11
N THR A 220 19.79 5.28 4.10
CA THR A 220 19.42 5.07 2.70
C THR A 220 18.90 3.65 2.54
N GLN A 221 17.58 3.47 2.46
CA GLN A 221 17.01 2.20 2.05
C GLN A 221 16.93 2.15 0.52
N ASN A 222 17.82 1.36 -0.08
CA ASN A 222 17.73 0.97 -1.48
C ASN A 222 16.54 0.02 -1.66
N PHE A 223 15.47 0.49 -2.30
CA PHE A 223 14.36 -0.36 -2.71
C PHE A 223 14.76 -1.10 -3.99
N LEU A 224 15.46 -2.22 -3.84
CA LEU A 224 15.77 -3.09 -4.97
C LEU A 224 14.53 -3.94 -5.31
N PHE A 225 13.85 -3.60 -6.40
CA PHE A 225 12.71 -4.37 -6.94
C PHE A 225 13.13 -5.69 -7.62
N ASN A 226 14.12 -6.39 -7.07
CA ASN A 226 14.50 -7.71 -7.56
C ASN A 226 13.84 -8.77 -6.68
N ASN A 227 12.98 -9.58 -7.30
CA ASN A 227 12.28 -10.77 -6.78
C ASN A 227 10.87 -10.57 -6.17
N CYS A 228 10.02 -9.76 -6.80
CA CYS A 228 8.57 -9.92 -6.61
C CYS A 228 8.07 -11.16 -7.36
N THR A 229 8.03 -12.32 -6.70
CA THR A 229 7.09 -13.40 -7.07
C THR A 229 5.70 -12.95 -6.63
N VAL A 230 4.86 -12.54 -7.59
CA VAL A 230 3.42 -12.36 -7.36
C VAL A 230 2.77 -13.69 -7.67
N VAL A 231 2.25 -14.38 -6.64
CA VAL A 231 1.60 -15.69 -6.77
C VAL A 231 0.10 -15.51 -6.54
N ILE A 232 -0.70 -15.97 -7.50
CA ILE A 232 -2.16 -15.84 -7.54
C ILE A 232 -2.79 -17.07 -6.88
N ASN A 233 -3.93 -16.88 -6.20
CA ASN A 233 -4.89 -17.97 -5.98
C ASN A 233 -6.30 -17.52 -6.35
N GLN A 234 -6.99 -18.42 -7.05
CA GLN A 234 -8.34 -18.28 -7.56
C GLN A 234 -9.38 -18.33 -6.43
N LYS A 235 -10.50 -17.63 -6.63
CA LYS A 235 -11.78 -17.93 -5.97
C LYS A 235 -12.72 -18.48 -7.01
#